data_AF-A0A4R7JR58-F1
#
_entry.id   AF-A0A4R7JR58-F1
#
_cell.length_a   1.000
_cell.length_b   1.000
_cell.length_c   1.000
_cell.angle_alpha   90.00
_cell.angle_beta   90.00
_cell.angle_gamma   90.00
#
_symmetry.space_group_name_H-M   'P 1'
#
loop_
_entity.id
_entity.type
_entity.pdbx_description
1 polymer ?
#
loop_
_entity_poly.entity_id
_entity_poly.type
_entity_poly.pdbx_seq_one_letter_code
_entity_poly.pdbx_strand_id
1 'polypeptide(L)'
;MANSSIEPKHGDQLRMDAETRLRSGKAPPTNGWTLKPDTLALLYRLASNPDTASDGLKLLHELQTHQVELDLQQAQIDANERESTDLLTHYRVLFEAAPVGYLVVTLDGHICEANPAATQLLGVDAGTLEGSTLEGVLGARTESAVSGLMDTLTHGDKGAPYEVQSSDNGTASRSLVLNSSIAPDGNALLITLSEHA
;
A
#
# COMPACT_ATOMS: atom_id res chain seq x y z
N MET A 1 23.18 -69.17 -32.16
CA MET A 1 21.93 -68.37 -32.08
C MET A 1 21.82 -67.84 -30.66
N ALA A 2 22.31 -66.63 -30.42
CA ALA A 2 22.22 -65.96 -29.12
C ALA A 2 21.41 -64.68 -29.36
N ASN A 3 20.16 -64.69 -28.94
CA ASN A 3 19.27 -63.53 -29.03
C ASN A 3 19.57 -62.63 -27.83
N SER A 4 20.41 -61.61 -28.05
CA SER A 4 20.69 -60.57 -27.05
C SER A 4 19.53 -59.59 -27.05
N SER A 5 18.56 -59.81 -26.17
CA SER A 5 17.57 -58.81 -25.78
C SER A 5 18.28 -57.55 -25.31
N ILE A 6 18.24 -56.50 -26.12
CA ILE A 6 18.76 -55.17 -25.78
C ILE A 6 17.79 -54.58 -24.75
N GLU A 7 18.20 -54.54 -23.48
CA GLU A 7 17.46 -53.80 -22.46
C GLU A 7 17.27 -52.35 -22.93
N PRO A 8 16.03 -51.81 -22.93
CA PRO A 8 15.82 -50.41 -23.25
C PRO A 8 16.63 -49.58 -22.24
N LYS A 9 17.53 -48.74 -22.74
CA LYS A 9 18.39 -47.90 -21.90
C LYS A 9 17.48 -47.10 -20.97
N HIS A 10 17.74 -47.13 -19.67
CA HIS A 10 16.95 -46.49 -18.61
C HIS A 10 16.49 -45.05 -18.95
N GLY A 11 17.25 -44.31 -19.78
CA GLY A 11 16.88 -42.99 -20.31
C GLY A 11 15.67 -42.97 -21.25
N ASP A 12 15.44 -44.00 -22.07
CA ASP A 12 14.27 -44.10 -22.96
C ASP A 12 12.99 -44.29 -22.17
N GLN A 13 13.07 -45.05 -21.07
CA GLN A 13 11.95 -45.30 -20.18
C GLN A 13 11.59 -44.06 -19.35
N LEU A 14 12.60 -43.29 -18.92
CA LEU A 14 12.42 -41.98 -18.28
C LEU A 14 11.84 -40.93 -19.25
N ARG A 15 12.25 -40.96 -20.53
CA ARG A 15 11.64 -40.11 -21.60
C ARG A 15 10.17 -40.45 -21.81
N MET A 16 9.85 -41.73 -21.93
CA MET A 16 8.50 -42.20 -22.21
C MET A 16 7.55 -41.92 -21.04
N ASP A 17 8.01 -42.06 -19.79
CA ASP A 17 7.25 -41.70 -18.59
C ASP A 17 7.05 -40.18 -18.47
N ALA A 18 8.09 -39.38 -18.75
CA ALA A 18 7.98 -37.92 -18.79
C ALA A 18 6.97 -37.44 -19.85
N GLU A 19 7.00 -37.98 -21.07
CA GLU A 19 6.03 -37.67 -22.14
C GLU A 19 4.59 -38.04 -21.75
N THR A 20 4.42 -39.19 -21.11
CA THR A 20 3.10 -39.68 -20.69
C THR A 20 2.50 -38.77 -19.62
N ARG A 21 3.33 -38.33 -18.67
CA ARG A 21 2.92 -37.40 -17.61
C ARG A 21 2.56 -36.02 -18.17
N LEU A 22 3.32 -35.50 -19.14
CA LEU A 22 3.01 -34.24 -19.83
C LEU A 22 1.70 -34.31 -20.62
N ARG A 23 1.47 -35.38 -21.39
CA ARG A 23 0.21 -35.60 -22.13
C ARG A 23 -1.01 -35.71 -21.21
N SER A 24 -0.83 -36.26 -20.01
CA SER A 24 -1.90 -36.42 -19.02
C SER A 24 -2.14 -35.16 -18.16
N GLY A 25 -1.36 -34.09 -18.35
CA GLY A 25 -1.48 -32.85 -17.57
C GLY A 25 -1.02 -32.96 -16.10
N LYS A 26 -0.35 -34.05 -15.72
CA LYS A 26 0.11 -34.33 -14.35
C LYS A 26 1.57 -33.93 -14.14
N ALA A 27 1.93 -32.71 -14.55
CA ALA A 27 3.23 -32.14 -14.19
C ALA A 27 3.29 -31.90 -12.67
N PRO A 28 4.45 -32.11 -12.00
CA PRO A 28 4.58 -31.82 -10.58
C PRO A 28 4.26 -30.34 -10.31
N PRO A 29 3.60 -30.01 -9.18
CA PRO A 29 3.22 -28.65 -8.87
C PRO A 29 4.47 -27.80 -8.68
N THR A 30 4.77 -26.96 -9.65
CA THR A 30 5.67 -25.82 -9.50
C THR A 30 4.83 -24.67 -8.95
N ASN A 31 5.21 -24.11 -7.79
CA ASN A 31 4.53 -23.01 -7.10
C ASN A 31 3.86 -21.99 -8.07
N GLY A 32 2.58 -22.19 -8.39
CA GLY A 32 1.77 -21.27 -9.22
C GLY A 32 1.98 -21.31 -10.74
N TRP A 33 2.89 -22.13 -11.26
CA TRP A 33 3.26 -22.11 -12.69
C TRP A 33 2.71 -23.35 -13.43
N THR A 34 1.55 -23.24 -14.06
CA THR A 34 1.19 -24.16 -15.14
C THR A 34 1.81 -23.68 -16.44
N LEU A 35 3.05 -24.09 -16.73
CA LEU A 35 3.51 -24.09 -18.12
C LEU A 35 2.50 -24.95 -18.90
N LYS A 36 1.82 -24.35 -19.89
CA LYS A 36 0.82 -25.06 -20.66
C LYS A 36 1.45 -26.33 -21.24
N PRO A 37 0.79 -27.50 -21.16
CA PRO A 37 1.32 -28.77 -21.68
C PRO A 37 1.86 -28.65 -23.11
N ASP A 38 1.26 -27.77 -23.91
CA ASP A 38 1.64 -27.48 -25.30
C ASP A 38 3.03 -26.84 -25.43
N THR A 39 3.44 -25.98 -24.49
CA THR A 39 4.76 -25.32 -24.50
C THR A 39 5.87 -26.33 -24.17
N LEU A 40 5.62 -27.23 -23.22
CA LEU A 40 6.55 -28.31 -22.88
C LEU A 40 6.67 -29.33 -24.03
N ALA A 41 5.56 -29.64 -24.71
CA ALA A 41 5.57 -30.49 -25.89
C ALA A 41 6.33 -29.86 -27.07
N LEU A 42 6.25 -28.54 -27.23
CA LEU A 42 7.00 -27.79 -28.25
C LEU A 42 8.51 -27.79 -27.96
N LEU A 43 8.91 -27.48 -26.72
CA LEU A 43 10.31 -27.53 -26.28
C LEU A 43 10.89 -28.93 -26.47
N TYR A 44 10.14 -29.97 -26.09
CA TYR A 44 10.55 -31.36 -26.26
C TYR A 44 10.74 -31.74 -27.74
N ARG A 45 9.82 -31.30 -28.61
CA ARG A 45 9.90 -31.54 -30.06
C ARG A 45 11.13 -30.84 -30.66
N LEU A 46 11.37 -29.59 -30.29
CA LEU A 46 12.52 -28.82 -30.75
C LEU A 46 13.84 -29.47 -30.28
N ALA A 47 13.91 -29.90 -29.03
CA ALA A 47 15.09 -30.56 -28.45
C ALA A 47 15.34 -31.98 -29.00
N SER A 48 14.31 -32.68 -29.48
CA SER A 48 14.41 -34.06 -29.97
C SER A 48 14.91 -34.17 -31.42
N ASN A 49 14.98 -33.08 -32.16
CA ASN A 49 15.51 -33.03 -33.52
C ASN A 49 16.83 -32.24 -33.53
N PRO A 50 17.97 -32.83 -33.98
CA PRO A 50 19.28 -32.17 -34.00
C PRO A 50 19.28 -30.82 -34.70
N ASP A 51 18.47 -30.66 -35.76
CA ASP A 51 18.42 -29.43 -36.56
C ASP A 51 17.69 -28.27 -35.86
N THR A 52 16.84 -28.58 -34.87
CA THR A 52 16.04 -27.58 -34.12
C THR A 52 16.40 -27.48 -32.64
N ALA A 53 17.34 -28.30 -32.17
CA ALA A 53 17.73 -28.37 -30.77
C ALA A 53 18.30 -27.04 -30.25
N SER A 54 19.00 -26.30 -31.11
CA SER A 54 19.51 -24.96 -30.80
C SER A 54 18.38 -23.96 -30.52
N ASP A 55 17.30 -24.00 -31.29
CA ASP A 55 16.14 -23.12 -31.11
C ASP A 55 15.37 -23.47 -29.82
N GLY A 56 15.26 -24.77 -29.51
CA GLY A 56 14.69 -25.24 -28.25
C GLY A 56 15.49 -24.78 -27.02
N LEU A 57 16.83 -24.82 -27.09
CA LEU A 57 17.70 -24.34 -26.02
C LEU A 57 17.60 -22.82 -25.84
N LYS A 58 17.52 -22.07 -26.94
CA LYS A 58 17.31 -20.61 -26.90
C LYS A 58 15.98 -20.25 -26.24
N LEU A 59 14.88 -20.91 -26.63
CA LEU A 59 13.56 -20.69 -26.03
C LEU A 59 13.54 -21.07 -24.54
N LEU A 60 14.22 -22.16 -24.15
CA LEU A 60 14.35 -22.54 -22.75
C LEU A 60 15.12 -21.50 -21.95
N HIS A 61 16.20 -20.96 -22.50
CA HIS A 61 16.97 -19.89 -21.87
C HIS A 61 16.15 -18.58 -21.73
N GLU A 62 15.37 -18.22 -22.75
CA GLU A 62 14.46 -17.07 -22.70
C GLU A 62 13.39 -17.25 -21.61
N LEU A 63 12.78 -18.44 -21.51
CA LEU A 63 11.81 -18.76 -20.47
C LEU A 63 12.43 -18.72 -19.07
N GLN A 64 13.65 -19.25 -18.90
CA GLN A 64 14.37 -19.18 -17.63
C GLN A 64 14.71 -17.74 -17.24
N THR A 65 15.10 -16.92 -18.21
CA THR A 65 15.38 -15.49 -17.97
C THR A 65 14.12 -14.78 -17.50
N HIS A 66 12.99 -15.00 -18.16
CA HIS A 66 11.71 -14.43 -17.74
C HIS A 66 11.22 -14.97 -16.39
N GLN A 67 11.49 -16.23 -16.05
CA GLN A 67 11.20 -16.77 -14.71
C GLN A 67 11.95 -16.01 -13.63
N VAL A 68 13.26 -15.84 -13.79
CA VAL A 68 14.07 -15.09 -12.83
C VAL A 68 13.61 -13.64 -12.73
N GLU A 69 13.26 -13.03 -13.85
CA GLU A 69 12.71 -11.67 -13.90
C GLU A 69 11.38 -11.55 -13.12
N LEU A 70 10.44 -12.48 -13.33
CA LEU A 70 9.16 -12.50 -12.64
C LEU A 70 9.32 -12.75 -11.13
N ASP A 71 10.22 -13.65 -10.75
CA ASP A 71 10.52 -13.92 -9.33
C ASP A 71 11.09 -12.67 -8.65
N LEU A 72 11.97 -11.94 -9.34
CA LEU A 72 12.51 -10.68 -8.84
C LEU A 72 11.43 -9.59 -8.74
N GLN A 73 10.55 -9.48 -9.74
CA GLN A 73 9.42 -8.54 -9.71
C GLN A 73 8.48 -8.83 -8.54
N GLN A 74 8.16 -10.11 -8.30
CA GLN A 74 7.33 -10.50 -7.15
C GLN A 74 8.02 -10.17 -5.83
N ALA A 75 9.31 -10.48 -5.68
CA ALA A 75 10.06 -10.15 -4.48
C ALA A 75 10.12 -8.64 -4.22
N GLN A 76 10.20 -7.83 -5.28
CA GLN A 76 10.16 -6.37 -5.18
C GLN A 76 8.77 -5.87 -4.74
N ILE A 77 7.69 -6.42 -5.28
CA ILE A 77 6.32 -6.08 -4.86
C ILE A 77 6.15 -6.39 -3.38
N ASP A 78 6.51 -7.61 -2.95
CA ASP A 78 6.42 -8.02 -1.55
C ASP A 78 7.23 -7.10 -0.62
N ALA A 79 8.42 -6.67 -1.05
CA ALA A 79 9.25 -5.74 -0.29
C ALA A 79 8.60 -4.35 -0.16
N ASN A 80 8.07 -3.82 -1.26
CA ASN A 80 7.40 -2.51 -1.27
C ASN A 80 6.12 -2.52 -0.41
N GLU A 81 5.34 -3.60 -0.46
CA GLU A 81 4.13 -3.76 0.35
C GLU A 81 4.46 -3.79 1.85
N ARG A 82 5.53 -4.49 2.23
CA ARG A 82 6.00 -4.51 3.63
C ARG A 82 6.45 -3.13 4.08
N GLU A 83 7.27 -2.45 3.29
CA GLU A 83 7.74 -1.09 3.60
C GLU A 83 6.57 -0.12 3.76
N SER A 84 5.59 -0.16 2.85
CA SER A 84 4.40 0.68 2.93
C SER A 84 3.58 0.38 4.20
N THR A 85 3.41 -0.90 4.53
CA THR A 85 2.69 -1.32 5.74
C THR A 85 3.39 -0.86 7.01
N ASP A 86 4.72 -0.97 7.06
CA ASP A 86 5.53 -0.53 8.20
C ASP A 86 5.44 0.98 8.39
N LEU A 87 5.53 1.75 7.30
CA LEU A 87 5.37 3.21 7.32
C LEU A 87 3.97 3.63 7.77
N LEU A 88 2.92 2.98 7.26
CA LEU A 88 1.53 3.26 7.67
C LEU A 88 1.32 2.91 9.15
N THR A 89 1.88 1.80 9.62
CA THR A 89 1.79 1.41 11.02
C THR A 89 2.49 2.43 11.91
N HIS A 90 3.70 2.85 11.54
CA HIS A 90 4.44 3.87 12.28
C HIS A 90 3.71 5.22 12.29
N TYR A 91 3.17 5.65 11.15
CA TYR A 91 2.34 6.85 11.05
C TYR A 91 1.15 6.78 12.00
N ARG A 92 0.38 5.67 11.97
CA ARG A 92 -0.78 5.49 12.86
C ARG A 92 -0.40 5.56 14.33
N VAL A 93 0.69 4.90 14.73
CA VAL A 93 1.16 4.96 16.12
C VAL A 93 1.48 6.40 16.54
N LEU A 94 2.22 7.15 15.71
CA LEU A 94 2.55 8.53 16.03
C LEU A 94 1.33 9.44 16.05
N PHE A 95 0.41 9.28 15.10
CA PHE A 95 -0.80 10.09 14.97
C PHE A 95 -1.78 9.81 16.12
N GLU A 96 -2.09 8.55 16.38
CA GLU A 96 -3.07 8.13 17.39
C GLU A 96 -2.57 8.33 18.83
N ALA A 97 -1.28 8.12 19.09
CA ALA A 97 -0.70 8.25 20.43
C ALA A 97 -0.20 9.67 20.77
N ALA A 98 -0.29 10.62 19.84
CA ALA A 98 0.15 12.00 20.09
C ALA A 98 -0.71 12.65 21.20
N PRO A 99 -0.09 13.32 22.19
CA PRO A 99 -0.82 14.06 23.23
C PRO A 99 -1.38 15.40 22.72
N VAL A 100 -1.00 15.81 21.51
CA VAL A 100 -1.47 17.02 20.83
C VAL A 100 -2.56 16.61 19.85
N GLY A 101 -3.64 17.38 19.79
CA GLY A 101 -4.70 17.15 18.82
C GLY A 101 -4.22 17.51 17.42
N TYR A 102 -4.32 16.59 16.48
CA TYR A 102 -4.03 16.82 15.06
C TYR A 102 -5.32 16.78 14.26
N LEU A 103 -5.48 17.77 13.38
CA LEU A 103 -6.54 17.84 12.39
C LEU A 103 -5.92 18.07 11.01
N VAL A 104 -6.39 17.30 10.03
CA VAL A 104 -6.15 17.57 8.61
C VAL A 104 -7.44 18.13 8.04
N VAL A 105 -7.37 19.33 7.47
CA VAL A 105 -8.53 20.06 6.96
C VAL A 105 -8.32 20.38 5.48
N THR A 106 -9.34 20.23 4.65
CA THR A 106 -9.28 20.68 3.26
C THR A 106 -9.11 22.20 3.19
N LEU A 107 -8.69 22.72 2.04
CA LEU A 107 -8.66 24.16 1.80
C LEU A 107 -10.03 24.82 1.91
N ASP A 108 -11.11 24.05 1.74
CA ASP A 108 -12.50 24.48 1.89
C ASP A 108 -13.01 24.40 3.36
N GLY A 109 -12.17 23.98 4.31
CA GLY A 109 -12.49 23.98 5.74
C GLY A 109 -13.17 22.71 6.27
N HIS A 110 -13.18 21.62 5.49
CA HIS A 110 -13.72 20.33 5.93
C HIS A 110 -12.65 19.47 6.60
N ILE A 111 -12.97 18.88 7.75
CA ILE A 111 -12.05 18.00 8.47
C ILE A 111 -11.99 16.65 7.74
N CYS A 112 -10.80 16.28 7.25
CA CYS A 112 -10.53 14.99 6.63
C CYS A 112 -10.13 13.93 7.66
N GLU A 113 -9.25 14.30 8.58
CA GLU A 113 -8.71 13.39 9.59
C GLU A 113 -8.57 14.12 10.92
N ALA A 114 -8.83 13.40 12.01
CA ALA A 114 -8.66 13.88 13.36
C ALA A 114 -8.06 12.77 14.23
N ASN A 115 -7.01 13.06 15.00
CA ASN A 115 -6.48 12.08 15.94
C ASN A 115 -7.33 12.01 17.22
N PRO A 116 -7.19 10.95 18.04
CA PRO A 116 -7.93 10.81 19.29
C PRO A 116 -7.71 11.94 20.29
N ALA A 117 -6.56 12.59 20.29
CA ALA A 117 -6.34 13.77 21.14
C ALA A 117 -7.20 14.96 20.68
N ALA A 118 -7.38 15.17 19.38
CA ALA A 118 -8.23 16.23 18.85
C ALA A 118 -9.70 16.02 19.22
N THR A 119 -10.20 14.78 19.11
CA THR A 119 -11.57 14.43 19.51
C THR A 119 -11.80 14.71 21.00
N GLN A 120 -10.83 14.35 21.84
CA GLN A 120 -10.86 14.60 23.28
C GLN A 120 -10.78 16.09 23.64
N LEU A 121 -9.91 16.86 22.98
CA LEU A 121 -9.76 18.30 23.24
C LEU A 121 -10.98 19.11 22.78
N LEU A 122 -11.60 18.70 21.67
CA LEU A 122 -12.80 19.34 21.13
C LEU A 122 -14.08 18.85 21.80
N GLY A 123 -14.05 17.72 22.50
CA GLY A 123 -15.24 17.12 23.13
C GLY A 123 -16.25 16.57 22.12
N VAL A 124 -15.78 16.14 20.94
CA VAL A 124 -16.61 15.67 19.83
C VAL A 124 -16.17 14.27 19.42
N ASP A 125 -17.12 13.38 19.16
CA ASP A 125 -16.84 12.01 18.71
C ASP A 125 -16.17 11.98 17.33
N ALA A 126 -15.19 11.09 17.15
CA ALA A 126 -14.42 10.94 15.91
C ALA A 126 -15.32 10.78 14.67
N GLY A 127 -16.37 9.95 14.77
CA GLY A 127 -17.30 9.70 13.66
C GLY A 127 -18.18 10.90 13.29
N THR A 128 -18.19 11.96 14.11
CA THR A 128 -18.88 13.22 13.82
C THR A 128 -17.93 14.34 13.40
N LEU A 129 -16.63 14.19 13.65
CA LEU A 129 -15.61 15.17 13.25
C LEU A 129 -15.26 15.06 11.77
N GLU A 130 -15.07 13.84 11.26
CA GLU A 130 -14.75 13.63 9.85
C GLU A 130 -15.91 14.09 8.95
N GLY A 131 -15.58 14.92 7.95
CA GLY A 131 -16.53 15.55 7.03
C GLY A 131 -17.20 16.82 7.56
N SER A 132 -17.15 17.07 8.86
CA SER A 132 -17.68 18.31 9.46
C SER A 132 -16.80 19.51 9.13
N THR A 133 -17.39 20.70 9.16
CA THR A 133 -16.64 21.95 8.97
C THR A 133 -15.92 22.33 10.25
N LEU A 134 -14.69 22.82 10.13
CA LEU A 134 -13.92 23.30 11.27
C LEU A 134 -14.65 24.41 12.03
N GLU A 135 -15.32 25.32 11.31
CA GLU A 135 -16.14 26.39 11.88
C GLU A 135 -17.30 25.85 12.72
N GLY A 136 -18.00 24.83 12.24
CA GLY A 136 -19.13 24.23 12.95
C GLY A 136 -18.71 23.56 14.26
N VAL A 137 -17.50 22.98 14.29
CA VAL A 137 -16.94 22.31 15.47
C VAL A 137 -16.42 23.29 16.50
N LEU A 138 -15.77 24.38 16.08
CA LEU A 138 -15.25 25.42 16.99
C LEU A 138 -16.31 26.42 17.46
N GLY A 139 -17.53 26.34 16.92
CA GLY A 139 -18.70 27.12 17.31
C GLY A 139 -18.70 28.59 16.88
N ALA A 140 -19.86 29.23 16.99
CA ALA A 140 -20.15 30.57 16.46
C ALA A 140 -19.26 31.72 16.99
N ARG A 141 -18.52 31.51 18.09
CA ARG A 141 -17.59 32.53 18.64
C ARG A 141 -16.25 32.58 17.90
N THR A 142 -15.98 31.59 17.05
CA THR A 142 -14.68 31.39 16.40
C THR A 142 -14.75 31.50 14.88
N GLU A 143 -15.94 31.59 14.28
CA GLU A 143 -16.17 31.65 12.82
C GLU A 143 -15.30 32.73 12.12
N SER A 144 -15.30 33.96 12.63
CA SER A 144 -14.48 35.04 12.05
C SER A 144 -12.98 34.78 12.14
N ALA A 145 -12.52 34.05 13.16
CA ALA A 145 -11.11 33.75 13.33
C ALA A 145 -10.66 32.60 12.41
N VAL A 146 -11.51 31.58 12.26
CA VAL A 146 -11.25 30.46 11.35
C VAL A 146 -11.24 30.94 9.91
N SER A 147 -12.23 31.71 9.46
CA SER A 147 -12.26 32.25 8.10
C SER A 147 -11.02 33.10 7.78
N GLY A 148 -10.58 33.96 8.71
CA GLY A 148 -9.34 34.72 8.56
C GLY A 148 -8.07 33.85 8.57
N LEU A 149 -8.07 32.75 9.33
CA LEU A 149 -6.99 31.78 9.32
C LEU A 149 -6.91 31.03 7.98
N MET A 150 -8.03 30.63 7.41
CA MET A 150 -8.07 30.00 6.08
C MET A 150 -7.57 30.97 5.00
N ASP A 151 -7.99 32.23 5.05
CA ASP A 151 -7.57 33.27 4.10
C ASP A 151 -6.06 33.56 4.23
N THR A 152 -5.53 33.72 5.43
CA THR A 152 -4.08 33.95 5.63
C THR A 152 -3.22 32.78 5.19
N LEU A 153 -3.66 31.54 5.46
CA LEU A 153 -2.93 30.35 5.03
C LEU A 153 -2.92 30.22 3.51
N THR A 154 -4.05 30.39 2.82
CA THR A 154 -4.12 30.29 1.34
C THR A 154 -3.22 31.30 0.61
N HIS A 155 -2.84 32.39 1.27
CA HIS A 155 -1.87 33.37 0.75
C HIS A 155 -0.39 33.00 1.03
N GLY A 156 -0.14 31.84 1.64
CA GLY A 156 1.21 31.27 1.84
C GLY A 156 1.89 31.67 3.15
N ASP A 157 1.19 32.37 4.04
CA ASP A 157 1.71 32.73 5.35
C ASP A 157 1.45 31.63 6.39
N LYS A 158 2.33 31.51 7.40
CA LYS A 158 2.04 30.69 8.57
C LYS A 158 0.92 31.38 9.36
N GLY A 159 -0.18 30.67 9.60
CA GLY A 159 -1.24 31.18 10.46
C GLY A 159 -0.68 31.48 11.85
N ALA A 160 -1.01 32.65 12.39
CA ALA A 160 -0.66 32.98 13.77
C ALA A 160 -1.35 31.98 14.72
N PRO A 161 -0.78 31.69 15.90
CA PRO A 161 -1.48 30.90 16.90
C PRO A 161 -2.78 31.60 17.30
N TYR A 162 -3.91 30.89 17.22
CA TYR A 162 -5.22 31.41 17.64
C TYR A 162 -5.69 30.71 18.89
N GLU A 163 -6.09 31.49 19.89
CA GLU A 163 -6.70 30.99 21.11
C GLU A 163 -8.21 30.82 20.90
N VAL A 164 -8.71 29.62 21.20
CA VAL A 164 -10.11 29.25 21.02
C VAL A 164 -10.64 28.64 22.30
N GLN A 165 -11.86 29.03 22.67
CA GLN A 165 -12.55 28.44 23.82
C GLN A 165 -13.35 27.23 23.33
N SER A 166 -12.95 26.04 23.77
CA SER A 166 -13.73 24.82 23.56
C SER A 166 -14.72 24.67 24.70
N SER A 167 -16.00 24.51 24.36
CA SER A 167 -17.06 24.21 25.32
C SER A 167 -17.30 22.70 25.32
N ASP A 168 -16.81 22.00 26.33
CA ASP A 168 -17.22 20.63 26.56
C ASP A 168 -18.71 20.61 26.97
N ASN A 169 -19.45 19.57 26.57
CA ASN A 169 -20.91 19.47 26.59
C ASN A 169 -21.54 19.42 28.00
N GLY A 170 -20.89 19.98 29.03
CA GLY A 170 -21.49 20.07 30.36
C GLY A 170 -20.74 20.75 31.52
N THR A 171 -19.42 21.03 31.50
CA THR A 171 -18.81 21.53 32.78
C THR A 171 -17.56 22.42 32.77
N ALA A 172 -16.81 22.61 31.68
CA ALA A 172 -15.66 23.53 31.69
C ALA A 172 -15.29 24.06 30.29
N SER A 173 -15.13 25.38 30.17
CA SER A 173 -14.51 26.02 29.00
C SER A 173 -13.00 25.82 29.10
N ARG A 174 -12.38 25.23 28.08
CA ARG A 174 -10.91 25.09 28.02
C ARG A 174 -10.36 26.04 26.96
N SER A 175 -9.28 26.73 27.31
CA SER A 175 -8.52 27.51 26.34
C SER A 175 -7.61 26.58 25.54
N LEU A 176 -7.87 26.50 24.24
CA LEU A 176 -7.06 25.76 23.29
C LEU A 176 -6.27 26.72 22.43
N VAL A 177 -5.03 26.39 22.12
CA VAL A 177 -4.23 27.08 21.11
C VAL A 177 -4.26 26.25 19.84
N LEU A 178 -4.70 26.87 18.75
CA LEU A 178 -4.66 26.35 17.40
C LEU A 178 -3.43 26.91 16.68
N ASN A 179 -2.56 26.02 16.21
CA ASN A 179 -1.57 26.39 15.20
C ASN A 179 -1.93 25.75 13.88
N SER A 180 -1.72 26.47 12.79
CA SER A 180 -2.08 26.02 11.46
C SER A 180 -0.92 26.22 10.48
N SER A 181 -0.84 25.33 9.50
CA SER A 181 0.12 25.41 8.41
C SER A 181 -0.46 24.72 7.17
N ILE A 182 0.00 25.11 5.99
CA ILE A 182 -0.28 24.35 4.77
C ILE A 182 0.59 23.07 4.76
N ALA A 183 -0.03 21.95 4.42
CA ALA A 183 0.67 20.70 4.15
C ALA A 183 1.68 20.88 3.00
N PRO A 184 2.82 20.17 2.99
CA PRO A 184 3.87 20.38 1.98
C PRO A 184 3.42 20.20 0.52
N ASP A 185 2.35 19.44 0.29
CA ASP A 185 1.76 19.22 -1.03
C ASP A 185 0.80 20.35 -1.47
N GLY A 186 0.46 21.28 -0.58
CA GLY A 186 -0.41 22.41 -0.83
C GLY A 186 -1.91 22.11 -0.83
N ASN A 187 -2.31 20.86 -0.56
CA ASN A 187 -3.70 20.42 -0.77
C ASN A 187 -4.56 20.42 0.49
N ALA A 188 -3.92 20.57 1.66
CA ALA A 188 -4.58 20.52 2.95
C ALA A 188 -3.92 21.48 3.94
N LEU A 189 -4.65 21.75 5.01
CA LEU A 189 -4.19 22.47 6.18
C LEU A 189 -3.97 21.48 7.31
N LEU A 190 -2.82 21.60 7.95
CA LEU A 190 -2.45 20.88 9.16
C LEU A 190 -2.70 21.79 10.34
N ILE A 191 -3.59 21.38 11.23
CA ILE A 191 -3.94 22.10 12.44
C ILE A 191 -3.54 21.27 13.65
N THR A 192 -2.92 21.93 14.62
CA THR A 192 -2.59 21.34 15.92
C THR A 192 -3.38 22.06 17.02
N LEU A 193 -3.88 21.28 17.96
CA LEU A 193 -4.66 21.70 19.12
C LEU A 193 -3.90 21.32 20.38
N SER A 194 -3.68 22.28 21.26
CA SER A 194 -3.05 22.06 22.56
C SER A 194 -3.74 22.90 23.62
N GLU A 195 -3.80 22.43 24.87
CA GLU A 195 -4.31 23.24 25.98
C GLU A 195 -3.33 24.37 26.30
N HIS A 196 -3.85 25.58 26.54
CA HIS A 196 -3.05 26.67 27.08
C HIS A 196 -2.75 26.39 28.56
N ALA A 197 -1.46 26.31 28.91
CA ALA A 197 -1.00 26.12 30.29
C ALA A 197 -1.23 27.33 31.19
#